data_AF-A0A7W6C322-F1
#
_entry.id   AF-A0A7W6C322-F1
#
_cell.length_a   1.000
_cell.length_b   1.000
_cell.length_c   1.000
_cell.angle_alpha   90.00
_cell.angle_beta   90.00
_cell.angle_gamma   90.00
#
_symmetry.space_group_name_H-M   'P 1'
#
loop_
_entity.id
_entity.type
_entity.pdbx_description
1 polymer ?
#
loop_
_entity_poly.entity_id
_entity_poly.type
_entity_poly.pdbx_seq_one_letter_code
_entity_poly.pdbx_strand_id
1 'polypeptide(L)'
;MNRTIKTLRNCASAAILAALCVPAFTASAPAAAQSRAPASGQLGEVVEALRGISTLRANFTQTDRSGQTVSGVVTIKRPGRIRFQYEKGVPLLIVGDGKALTLVDYEVKQVQRWPIGNSPLGALLDPRRDVATFGTLKPTGNPNVVSVEVRDRKHPEYGVITLIFMRKASAPGGLELSYWVALDSQNKRTTVRLSNQQYGIAVPDSEFRWRDPRPTTRR
;
A
#
# COMPACT_ATOMS: atom_id res chain seq x y z
N MET A 1 54.05 -50.07 9.62
CA MET A 1 53.74 -51.32 10.34
C MET A 1 52.55 -51.96 9.68
N ASN A 2 52.75 -53.21 9.23
CA ASN A 2 51.84 -54.33 8.96
C ASN A 2 50.38 -54.09 8.51
N ARG A 3 49.72 -54.92 7.70
CA ARG A 3 49.97 -55.98 6.69
C ARG A 3 48.60 -56.68 6.54
N THR A 4 48.21 -57.08 5.32
CA THR A 4 47.40 -58.29 4.98
C THR A 4 45.96 -58.45 5.53
N ILE A 5 44.90 -58.55 4.72
CA ILE A 5 44.48 -59.59 3.73
C ILE A 5 43.96 -60.89 4.38
N LYS A 6 42.69 -61.27 4.11
CA LYS A 6 42.14 -62.57 3.58
C LYS A 6 40.68 -62.84 4.03
N THR A 7 39.69 -62.93 3.12
CA THR A 7 39.00 -64.15 2.55
C THR A 7 38.12 -64.93 3.57
N LEU A 8 36.99 -65.59 3.31
CA LEU A 8 36.36 -66.33 2.19
C LEU A 8 34.80 -66.22 2.35
N ARG A 9 33.96 -66.16 1.31
CA ARG A 9 33.44 -67.21 0.39
C ARG A 9 32.40 -68.20 0.99
N ASN A 10 31.15 -68.04 0.52
CA ASN A 10 30.07 -69.00 0.20
C ASN A 10 29.58 -70.06 1.23
N CYS A 11 28.26 -70.11 1.49
CA CYS A 11 27.27 -70.95 0.77
C CYS A 11 25.90 -71.03 1.51
N ALA A 12 24.84 -71.01 0.69
CA ALA A 12 23.52 -71.66 0.85
C ALA A 12 22.65 -71.39 2.11
N SER A 13 21.46 -70.83 1.89
CA SER A 13 20.23 -71.62 1.82
C SER A 13 19.03 -70.74 1.45
N ALA A 14 18.24 -71.22 0.50
CA ALA A 14 16.96 -70.66 0.10
C ALA A 14 15.85 -71.14 1.04
N ALA A 15 14.90 -70.27 1.39
CA ALA A 15 13.49 -70.63 1.59
C ALA A 15 12.62 -69.36 1.77
N ILE A 16 11.85 -69.11 0.72
CA ILE A 16 10.53 -68.50 0.61
C ILE A 16 9.84 -68.15 1.94
N LEU A 17 9.41 -66.88 2.07
CA LEU A 17 8.07 -66.53 2.59
C LEU A 17 7.71 -65.09 2.19
N ALA A 18 6.57 -64.97 1.53
CA ALA A 18 6.01 -63.74 0.99
C ALA A 18 5.57 -62.77 2.09
N ALA A 19 5.86 -61.49 1.91
CA ALA A 19 5.16 -60.41 2.60
C ALA A 19 5.13 -59.17 1.71
N LEU A 20 3.90 -58.74 1.41
CA LEU A 20 3.51 -57.53 0.69
C LEU A 20 4.16 -56.27 1.32
N CYS A 21 4.68 -55.35 0.51
CA CYS A 21 4.67 -53.92 0.83
C CYS A 21 4.99 -53.03 -0.39
N VAL A 22 3.96 -52.28 -0.76
CA VAL A 22 3.76 -51.14 -1.68
C VAL A 22 4.98 -50.25 -1.98
N PRO A 23 5.17 -49.76 -3.23
CA PRO A 23 6.16 -48.72 -3.54
C PRO A 23 5.72 -47.36 -2.99
N ALA A 24 6.52 -46.80 -2.08
CA ALA A 24 6.33 -45.42 -1.62
C ALA A 24 6.82 -44.44 -2.70
N PHE A 25 5.89 -43.91 -3.49
CA PHE A 25 6.11 -42.67 -4.24
C PHE A 25 6.30 -41.53 -3.23
N THR A 26 7.50 -40.94 -3.18
CA THR A 26 7.72 -39.68 -2.47
C THR A 26 7.03 -38.56 -3.24
N ALA A 27 5.80 -38.23 -2.86
CA ALA A 27 5.12 -37.03 -3.32
C ALA A 27 5.87 -35.79 -2.80
N SER A 28 6.53 -35.06 -3.70
CA SER A 28 7.00 -33.71 -3.46
C SER A 28 5.80 -32.82 -3.15
N ALA A 29 5.62 -32.45 -1.87
CA ALA A 29 4.59 -31.53 -1.45
C ALA A 29 4.81 -30.16 -2.13
N PRO A 30 3.76 -29.53 -2.69
CA PRO A 30 3.89 -28.19 -3.21
C PRO A 30 4.14 -27.24 -2.05
N ALA A 31 5.16 -26.40 -2.18
CA ALA A 31 5.37 -25.27 -1.29
C ALA A 31 4.12 -24.38 -1.37
N ALA A 32 3.27 -24.45 -0.34
CA ALA A 32 2.16 -23.54 -0.19
C ALA A 32 2.71 -22.13 -0.11
N ALA A 33 2.45 -21.34 -1.16
CA ALA A 33 2.61 -19.90 -1.12
C ALA A 33 1.84 -19.39 0.12
N GLN A 34 2.55 -18.79 1.08
CA GLN A 34 1.94 -18.12 2.22
C GLN A 34 1.11 -16.94 1.71
N SER A 35 -0.16 -17.20 1.39
CA SER A 35 -1.20 -16.20 1.32
C SER A 35 -1.33 -15.59 2.71
N ARG A 36 -0.75 -14.39 2.87
CA ARG A 36 -0.79 -13.57 4.09
C ARG A 36 -2.24 -13.51 4.58
N ALA A 37 -2.49 -14.00 5.79
CA ALA A 37 -3.83 -14.04 6.38
C ALA A 37 -4.49 -12.65 6.30
N PRO A 38 -5.80 -12.57 6.00
CA PRO A 38 -6.51 -11.30 6.05
C PRO A 38 -6.35 -10.69 7.45
N ALA A 39 -6.05 -9.40 7.52
CA ALA A 39 -6.04 -8.69 8.79
C ALA A 39 -7.41 -8.89 9.45
N SER A 40 -7.48 -9.58 10.59
CA SER A 40 -8.74 -9.87 11.27
C SER A 40 -9.31 -8.61 11.94
N GLY A 41 -10.62 -8.39 11.85
CA GLY A 41 -11.32 -7.25 12.48
C GLY A 41 -11.41 -5.99 11.61
N GLN A 42 -11.70 -4.83 12.22
CA GLN A 42 -11.95 -3.56 11.51
C GLN A 42 -10.80 -3.10 10.60
N LEU A 43 -9.55 -3.47 10.91
CA LEU A 43 -8.42 -3.17 10.04
C LEU A 43 -8.50 -3.93 8.71
N GLY A 44 -9.02 -5.16 8.72
CA GLY A 44 -9.34 -5.93 7.52
C GLY A 44 -10.39 -5.25 6.67
N GLU A 45 -11.47 -4.76 7.29
CA GLU A 45 -12.53 -4.00 6.59
C GLU A 45 -11.94 -2.79 5.87
N VAL A 46 -11.05 -2.02 6.53
CA VAL A 46 -10.38 -0.86 5.92
C VAL A 46 -9.50 -1.28 4.75
N VAL A 47 -8.72 -2.35 4.92
CA VAL A 47 -7.85 -2.87 3.87
C VAL A 47 -8.68 -3.31 2.65
N GLU A 48 -9.78 -4.02 2.86
CA GLU A 48 -10.68 -4.46 1.79
C GLU A 48 -11.41 -3.30 1.11
N ALA A 49 -11.90 -2.33 1.89
CA ALA A 49 -12.52 -1.13 1.35
C ALA A 49 -11.55 -0.31 0.50
N LEU A 50 -10.34 -0.09 1.01
CA LEU A 50 -9.29 0.50 0.21
C LEU A 50 -9.09 -0.34 -1.04
N ARG A 51 -8.81 -1.65 -0.96
CA ARG A 51 -8.58 -2.55 -2.12
C ARG A 51 -9.72 -2.59 -3.15
N GLY A 52 -10.95 -2.31 -2.76
CA GLY A 52 -12.10 -2.19 -3.68
C GLY A 52 -12.03 -1.00 -4.64
N ILE A 53 -11.25 0.05 -4.30
CA ILE A 53 -11.16 1.27 -5.11
C ILE A 53 -10.24 1.08 -6.34
N SER A 54 -10.79 0.70 -7.49
CA SER A 54 -10.03 0.63 -8.75
C SER A 54 -9.67 2.02 -9.29
N THR A 55 -10.66 2.90 -9.37
CA THR A 55 -10.55 4.32 -9.70
C THR A 55 -11.38 5.16 -8.74
N LEU A 56 -10.89 6.36 -8.45
CA LEU A 56 -11.59 7.37 -7.66
C LEU A 56 -11.32 8.74 -8.26
N ARG A 57 -12.36 9.57 -8.36
CA ARG A 57 -12.20 11.02 -8.44
C ARG A 57 -13.00 11.66 -7.32
N ALA A 58 -12.42 12.65 -6.65
CA ALA A 58 -13.06 13.35 -5.56
C ALA A 58 -12.55 14.79 -5.51
N ASN A 59 -13.36 15.68 -4.95
CA ASN A 59 -12.88 17.00 -4.55
C ASN A 59 -12.10 16.83 -3.25
N PHE A 60 -11.07 17.66 -3.05
CA PHE A 60 -10.40 17.77 -1.77
C PHE A 60 -10.32 19.21 -1.28
N THR A 61 -10.28 19.35 0.04
CA THR A 61 -9.98 20.59 0.73
C THR A 61 -8.88 20.31 1.73
N GLN A 62 -7.72 20.94 1.54
CA GLN A 62 -6.56 20.84 2.40
C GLN A 62 -6.50 22.07 3.30
N THR A 63 -6.43 21.85 4.61
CA THR A 63 -6.22 22.90 5.61
C THR A 63 -4.90 22.66 6.31
N ASP A 64 -4.05 23.68 6.38
CA ASP A 64 -2.75 23.62 7.06
C ASP A 64 -2.87 23.94 8.57
N ARG A 65 -1.72 24.13 9.23
CA ARG A 65 -1.65 24.52 10.65
C ARG A 65 -2.09 25.97 10.89
N SER A 66 -1.93 26.86 9.91
CA SER A 66 -2.33 28.26 10.02
C SER A 66 -3.82 28.48 9.80
N GLY A 67 -4.54 27.45 9.35
CA GLY A 67 -5.95 27.53 8.95
C GLY A 67 -6.14 27.91 7.49
N GLN A 68 -5.05 28.17 6.75
CA GLN A 68 -5.09 28.38 5.32
C GLN A 68 -5.67 27.14 4.65
N THR A 69 -6.61 27.38 3.75
CA THR A 69 -7.30 26.32 3.03
C THR A 69 -7.07 26.46 1.53
N VAL A 70 -6.75 25.35 0.89
CA VAL A 70 -6.64 25.23 -0.57
C VAL A 70 -7.47 24.04 -1.03
N SER A 71 -8.09 24.16 -2.20
CA SER A 71 -8.96 23.12 -2.74
C SER A 71 -8.44 22.55 -4.05
N GLY A 72 -9.03 21.45 -4.48
CA GLY A 72 -8.68 20.83 -5.75
C GLY A 72 -9.42 19.52 -6.00
N VAL A 73 -8.87 18.74 -6.93
CA VAL A 73 -9.39 17.42 -7.31
C VAL A 73 -8.31 16.38 -7.10
N VAL A 74 -8.65 15.30 -6.39
CA VAL A 74 -7.84 14.10 -6.32
C VAL A 74 -8.36 13.08 -7.31
N THR A 75 -7.46 12.48 -8.08
CA THR A 75 -7.76 11.35 -8.97
C THR A 75 -6.83 10.21 -8.62
N ILE A 76 -7.39 9.02 -8.41
CA ILE A 76 -6.66 7.79 -8.10
C ILE A 76 -7.00 6.75 -9.16
N LYS A 77 -5.99 6.04 -9.64
CA LYS A 77 -6.15 4.88 -10.51
C LYS A 77 -5.17 3.80 -10.10
N ARG A 78 -5.68 2.62 -9.78
CA ARG A 78 -4.81 1.49 -9.46
C ARG A 78 -4.13 0.91 -10.71
N PRO A 79 -2.94 0.31 -10.51
CA PRO A 79 -2.13 0.33 -9.28
C PRO A 79 -1.36 1.66 -9.11
N GLY A 80 -1.32 2.19 -7.88
CA GLY A 80 -0.35 3.20 -7.43
C GLY A 80 -0.41 4.61 -8.04
N ARG A 81 -1.28 4.90 -9.01
CA ARG A 81 -1.38 6.23 -9.61
C ARG A 81 -2.31 7.13 -8.82
N ILE A 82 -1.82 8.33 -8.52
CA ILE A 82 -2.58 9.38 -7.85
C ILE A 82 -2.21 10.73 -8.45
N ARG A 83 -3.15 11.66 -8.45
CA ARG A 83 -2.94 13.06 -8.82
C ARG A 83 -3.75 13.94 -7.88
N PHE A 84 -3.10 14.87 -7.21
CA PHE A 84 -3.74 16.02 -6.57
C PHE A 84 -3.53 17.24 -7.47
N GLN A 85 -4.60 17.65 -8.13
CA GLN A 85 -4.63 18.87 -8.91
C GLN A 85 -5.24 19.97 -8.04
N TYR A 86 -4.42 20.94 -7.64
CA TYR A 86 -4.90 22.11 -6.92
C TYR A 86 -5.70 23.03 -7.85
N GLU A 87 -6.55 23.86 -7.24
CA GLU A 87 -7.38 24.85 -7.91
C GLU A 87 -6.57 25.90 -8.67
N LYS A 88 -7.27 26.64 -9.54
CA LYS A 88 -6.65 27.70 -10.34
C LYS A 88 -6.03 28.76 -9.41
N GLY A 89 -4.79 29.13 -9.66
CA GLY A 89 -4.03 30.10 -8.86
C GLY A 89 -3.12 29.45 -7.81
N VAL A 90 -3.23 28.14 -7.59
CA VAL A 90 -2.27 27.38 -6.77
C VAL A 90 -1.39 26.55 -7.72
N PRO A 91 -0.16 27.00 -8.03
CA PRO A 91 0.73 26.37 -9.01
C PRO A 91 1.42 25.10 -8.48
N LEU A 92 0.71 24.31 -7.67
CA LEU A 92 1.19 23.05 -7.10
C LEU A 92 0.50 21.86 -7.78
N LEU A 93 1.25 20.77 -7.88
CA LEU A 93 0.75 19.50 -8.38
C LEU A 93 1.45 18.38 -7.62
N ILE A 94 0.70 17.38 -7.16
CA ILE A 94 1.26 16.14 -6.62
C ILE A 94 0.83 14.97 -7.50
N VAL A 95 1.79 14.19 -7.99
CA VAL A 95 1.53 13.00 -8.81
C VAL A 95 2.27 11.79 -8.26
N GLY A 96 1.60 10.67 -8.13
CA GLY A 96 2.20 9.37 -7.84
C GLY A 96 2.17 8.44 -9.04
N ASP A 97 3.25 7.69 -9.24
CA ASP A 97 3.41 6.72 -10.32
C ASP A 97 3.46 5.25 -9.83
N GLY A 98 3.11 5.03 -8.56
CA GLY A 98 3.19 3.74 -7.88
C GLY A 98 4.57 3.37 -7.35
N LYS A 99 5.61 4.15 -7.67
CA LYS A 99 6.97 3.99 -7.11
C LYS A 99 7.35 5.17 -6.23
N ALA A 100 6.96 6.37 -6.62
CA ALA A 100 7.22 7.60 -5.88
C ALA A 100 6.04 8.59 -6.00
N LEU A 101 5.95 9.48 -5.02
CA LEU A 101 5.19 10.72 -5.10
C LEU A 101 6.12 11.83 -5.58
N THR A 102 5.64 12.65 -6.50
CA THR A 102 6.35 13.81 -7.02
C THR A 102 5.51 15.05 -6.74
N LEU A 103 6.03 15.98 -5.95
CA LEU A 103 5.48 17.34 -5.83
C LEU A 103 6.19 18.23 -6.85
N VAL A 104 5.39 18.97 -7.58
CA VAL A 104 5.83 19.92 -8.61
C VAL A 104 5.28 21.28 -8.22
N ASP A 105 6.19 22.21 -8.03
CA ASP A 105 5.90 23.63 -7.85
C ASP A 105 6.26 24.35 -9.15
N TYR A 106 5.23 24.83 -9.86
CA TYR A 106 5.39 25.51 -11.14
C TYR A 106 5.79 26.97 -10.97
N GLU A 107 5.55 27.59 -9.81
CA GLU A 107 5.90 28.99 -9.53
C GLU A 107 7.42 29.14 -9.49
N VAL A 108 8.05 28.30 -8.67
CA VAL A 108 9.51 28.32 -8.45
C VAL A 108 10.25 27.26 -9.26
N LYS A 109 9.54 26.54 -10.13
CA LYS A 109 10.09 25.48 -11.01
C LYS A 109 10.82 24.38 -10.22
N GLN A 110 10.27 23.97 -9.08
CA GLN A 110 10.85 22.93 -8.24
C GLN A 110 10.12 21.60 -8.42
N VAL A 111 10.90 20.51 -8.34
CA VAL A 111 10.39 19.14 -8.38
C VAL A 111 11.01 18.37 -7.24
N GLN A 112 10.18 17.82 -6.36
CA GLN A 112 10.59 16.99 -5.25
C GLN A 112 9.98 15.61 -5.41
N ARG A 113 10.78 14.56 -5.25
CA ARG A 113 10.35 13.17 -5.48
C ARG A 113 10.66 12.32 -4.25
N TRP A 114 9.64 11.67 -3.70
CA TRP A 114 9.73 10.80 -2.54
C TRP A 114 9.32 9.38 -2.90
N PRO A 115 10.21 8.38 -2.71
CA PRO A 115 9.84 6.97 -2.81
C PRO A 115 8.71 6.63 -1.82
N ILE A 116 7.71 5.89 -2.27
CA ILE A 116 6.54 5.53 -1.43
C ILE A 116 6.52 4.06 -1.00
N GLY A 117 7.43 3.23 -1.50
CA GLY A 117 7.40 1.78 -1.28
C GLY A 117 7.53 1.32 0.17
N ASN A 118 7.96 2.20 1.09
CA ASN A 118 8.05 1.92 2.54
C ASN A 118 7.48 3.07 3.39
N SER A 119 6.73 4.02 2.82
CA SER A 119 6.27 5.19 3.56
C SER A 119 4.80 5.05 4.01
N PRO A 120 4.39 5.74 5.08
CA PRO A 120 2.98 5.82 5.48
C PRO A 120 2.06 6.37 4.37
N LEU A 121 2.59 7.22 3.49
CA LEU A 121 1.91 7.69 2.28
C LEU A 121 1.65 6.55 1.28
N GLY A 122 2.54 5.56 1.24
CA GLY A 122 2.37 4.32 0.47
C GLY A 122 1.08 3.58 0.82
N ALA A 123 0.62 3.63 2.07
CA ALA A 123 -0.59 2.97 2.51
C ALA A 123 -1.88 3.47 1.83
N LEU A 124 -1.92 4.74 1.41
CA LEU A 124 -3.03 5.28 0.61
C LEU A 124 -2.99 4.76 -0.85
N LEU A 125 -1.81 4.39 -1.34
CA LEU A 125 -1.53 4.11 -2.76
C LEU A 125 -1.39 2.60 -3.06
N ASP A 126 -0.83 1.84 -2.13
CA ASP A 126 -0.76 0.39 -2.09
C ASP A 126 -1.23 -0.15 -0.71
N PRO A 127 -2.55 -0.35 -0.55
CA PRO A 127 -3.10 -0.89 0.69
C PRO A 127 -2.67 -2.34 0.98
N ARG A 128 -2.11 -3.06 0.00
CA ARG A 128 -1.81 -4.49 0.15
C ARG A 128 -0.60 -4.75 1.02
N ARG A 129 0.40 -3.86 0.98
CA ARG A 129 1.67 -4.03 1.72
C ARG A 129 1.70 -3.24 3.02
N ASP A 130 1.09 -2.07 3.05
CA ASP A 130 1.45 -1.06 4.04
C ASP A 130 0.41 -0.88 5.16
N VAL A 131 -0.89 -0.82 4.85
CA VAL A 131 -1.92 -0.59 5.90
C VAL A 131 -1.96 -1.73 6.92
N ALA A 132 -1.83 -2.98 6.49
CA ALA A 132 -1.82 -4.12 7.41
C ALA A 132 -0.53 -4.21 8.24
N THR A 133 0.57 -3.60 7.77
CA THR A 133 1.88 -3.66 8.44
C THR A 133 2.11 -2.46 9.36
N PHE A 134 1.65 -1.28 8.96
CA PHE A 134 1.90 0.01 9.62
C PHE A 134 0.65 0.61 10.27
N GLY A 135 -0.53 0.06 9.97
CA GLY A 135 -1.81 0.56 10.46
C GLY A 135 -2.11 0.11 11.88
N THR A 136 -2.51 1.07 12.71
CA THR A 136 -3.03 0.86 14.07
C THR A 136 -4.41 1.47 14.16
N LEU A 137 -5.41 0.69 14.59
CA LEU A 137 -6.76 1.21 14.83
C LEU A 137 -6.74 2.21 15.99
N LYS A 138 -7.45 3.32 15.82
CA LYS A 138 -7.67 4.32 16.87
C LYS A 138 -9.14 4.31 17.30
N PRO A 139 -9.45 4.17 18.59
CA PRO A 139 -10.81 4.29 19.08
C PRO A 139 -11.41 5.67 18.75
N THR A 140 -12.62 5.68 18.24
CA THR A 140 -13.35 6.92 17.86
C THR A 140 -14.54 7.21 18.76
N GLY A 141 -14.98 6.21 19.55
CA GLY A 141 -16.24 6.27 20.32
C GLY A 141 -17.51 6.20 19.45
N ASN A 142 -17.38 6.16 18.12
CA ASN A 142 -18.51 6.11 17.18
C ASN A 142 -18.40 4.85 16.31
N PRO A 143 -19.38 3.92 16.36
CA PRO A 143 -19.33 2.66 15.62
C PRO A 143 -19.39 2.83 14.08
N ASN A 144 -19.85 3.99 13.61
CA ASN A 144 -19.90 4.33 12.18
C ASN A 144 -18.60 4.93 11.65
N VAL A 145 -17.61 5.18 12.52
CA VAL A 145 -16.34 5.80 12.16
C VAL A 145 -15.19 4.85 12.48
N VAL A 146 -14.38 4.52 11.47
CA VAL A 146 -13.16 3.74 11.64
C VAL A 146 -11.97 4.67 11.44
N SER A 147 -11.05 4.70 12.40
CA SER A 147 -9.84 5.51 12.34
C SER A 147 -8.60 4.61 12.32
N VAL A 148 -7.72 4.84 11.36
CA VAL A 148 -6.48 4.07 11.18
C VAL A 148 -5.30 5.03 11.13
N GLU A 149 -4.43 4.94 12.13
CA GLU A 149 -3.13 5.61 12.13
C GLU A 149 -2.12 4.74 11.40
N VAL A 150 -1.43 5.32 10.43
CA VAL A 150 -0.36 4.71 9.66
C VAL A 150 0.93 5.45 9.97
N ARG A 151 1.94 4.73 10.45
CA ARG A 151 3.27 5.29 10.72
C ARG A 151 4.35 4.25 10.44
N ASP A 152 5.48 4.69 9.88
CA ASP A 152 6.67 3.84 9.77
C ASP A 152 7.53 4.07 11.01
N ARG A 153 7.71 3.02 11.81
CA ARG A 153 8.55 3.07 13.01
C ARG A 153 10.03 3.18 12.70
N LYS A 154 10.46 2.73 11.51
CA LYS A 154 11.85 2.75 11.07
C LYS A 154 12.25 4.10 10.47
N HIS A 155 11.27 4.82 9.91
CA HIS A 155 11.47 6.12 9.28
C HIS A 155 10.50 7.16 9.86
N PRO A 156 10.71 7.59 11.13
CA PRO A 156 9.86 8.59 11.77
C PRO A 156 9.87 9.94 11.04
N GLU A 157 10.89 10.21 10.23
CA GLU A 157 10.99 11.41 9.40
C GLU A 157 9.87 11.53 8.35
N TYR A 158 9.18 10.42 8.04
CA TYR A 158 8.01 10.43 7.14
C TYR A 158 6.73 10.90 7.83
N GLY A 159 6.75 11.03 9.16
CA GLY A 159 5.60 11.46 9.93
C GLY A 159 4.53 10.40 10.10
N VAL A 160 3.30 10.86 10.36
CA VAL A 160 2.15 10.01 10.69
C VAL A 160 0.95 10.44 9.86
N ILE A 161 0.19 9.48 9.34
CA ILE A 161 -1.08 9.72 8.67
C ILE A 161 -2.19 8.99 9.40
N THR A 162 -3.20 9.72 9.84
CA THR A 162 -4.44 9.15 10.37
C THR A 162 -5.52 9.25 9.32
N LEU A 163 -6.02 8.12 8.86
CA LEU A 163 -7.11 7.96 7.89
C LEU A 163 -8.43 7.78 8.64
N ILE A 164 -9.46 8.54 8.28
CA ILE A 164 -10.78 8.48 8.91
C ILE A 164 -11.81 8.04 7.87
N PHE A 165 -12.41 6.89 8.12
CA PHE A 165 -13.42 6.27 7.28
C PHE A 165 -14.79 6.37 7.92
N MET A 166 -15.81 6.53 7.09
CA MET A 166 -17.21 6.43 7.47
C MET A 166 -17.84 5.20 6.83
N ARG A 167 -18.71 4.49 7.58
CA ARG A 167 -19.50 3.40 7.01
C ARG A 167 -20.47 3.94 5.97
N LYS A 168 -20.39 3.41 4.74
CA LYS A 168 -21.22 3.81 3.62
C LYS A 168 -21.40 2.64 2.65
N ALA A 169 -22.62 2.12 2.57
CA ALA A 169 -22.92 0.93 1.76
C ALA A 169 -22.64 1.12 0.26
N SER A 170 -22.72 2.36 -0.25
CA SER A 170 -22.41 2.67 -1.65
C SER A 170 -20.91 2.82 -1.96
N ALA A 171 -20.04 2.85 -0.94
CA ALA A 171 -18.60 2.88 -1.13
C ALA A 171 -18.05 1.44 -1.31
N PRO A 172 -17.01 1.23 -2.14
CA PRO A 172 -16.36 -0.07 -2.28
C PRO A 172 -15.92 -0.62 -0.92
N GLY A 173 -16.34 -1.86 -0.60
CA GLY A 173 -16.07 -2.51 0.69
C GLY A 173 -16.75 -1.87 1.91
N GLY A 174 -17.76 -1.02 1.71
CA GLY A 174 -18.63 -0.50 2.77
C GLY A 174 -18.04 0.63 3.62
N LEU A 175 -16.85 1.13 3.29
CA LEU A 175 -16.19 2.25 3.97
C LEU A 175 -15.77 3.33 2.97
N GLU A 176 -16.11 4.57 3.27
CA GLU A 176 -15.72 5.75 2.51
C GLU A 176 -14.60 6.50 3.26
N LEU A 177 -13.47 6.78 2.61
CA LEU A 177 -12.42 7.62 3.21
C LEU A 177 -12.89 9.07 3.23
N SER A 178 -13.32 9.57 4.38
CA SER A 178 -13.88 10.93 4.48
C SER A 178 -12.80 12.00 4.56
N TYR A 179 -11.78 11.77 5.38
CA TYR A 179 -10.65 12.69 5.51
C TYR A 179 -9.42 11.99 6.09
N TRP A 180 -8.27 12.64 5.98
CA TRP A 180 -7.08 12.25 6.72
C TRP A 180 -6.38 13.43 7.34
N VAL A 181 -5.59 13.14 8.37
CA VAL A 181 -4.72 14.09 9.04
C VAL A 181 -3.29 13.59 8.87
N ALA A 182 -2.44 14.41 8.28
CA ALA A 182 -1.01 14.18 8.20
C ALA A 182 -0.28 15.05 9.22
N LEU A 183 0.70 14.46 9.90
CA LEU A 183 1.68 15.14 10.74
C LEU A 183 3.05 14.86 10.13
N ASP A 184 3.80 15.89 9.77
CA ASP A 184 5.19 15.72 9.31
C ASP A 184 6.15 15.51 10.49
N SER A 185 7.45 15.31 10.20
CA SER A 185 8.51 15.16 11.21
C SER A 185 8.71 16.38 12.11
N GLN A 186 8.15 17.54 11.74
CA GLN A 186 8.17 18.78 12.51
C GLN A 186 6.84 19.00 13.27
N ASN A 187 5.96 17.98 13.33
CA ASN A 187 4.61 18.06 13.89
C ASN A 187 3.71 19.13 13.24
N LYS A 188 3.98 19.51 11.99
CA LYS A 188 3.07 20.36 11.24
C LYS A 188 1.90 19.52 10.77
N ARG A 189 0.71 19.98 11.17
CA ARG A 189 -0.54 19.31 10.85
C ARG A 189 -1.11 19.80 9.53
N THR A 190 -1.52 18.85 8.71
CA THR A 190 -2.31 19.09 7.51
C THR A 190 -3.54 18.18 7.54
N THR A 191 -4.71 18.74 7.31
CA THR A 191 -5.96 17.97 7.21
C THR A 191 -6.45 18.02 5.77
N VAL A 192 -6.74 16.88 5.17
CA VAL A 192 -7.32 16.80 3.82
C VAL A 192 -8.67 16.12 3.93
N ARG A 193 -9.73 16.84 3.55
CA ARG A 193 -11.10 16.32 3.49
C ARG A 193 -11.46 16.00 2.05
N LEU A 194 -12.16 14.89 1.84
CA LEU A 194 -12.67 14.48 0.54
C LEU A 194 -14.18 14.69 0.46
N SER A 195 -14.66 15.04 -0.72
CA SER A 195 -16.10 15.14 -1.02
C SER A 195 -16.38 14.74 -2.46
N ASN A 196 -17.65 14.49 -2.78
CA ASN A 196 -18.11 14.14 -4.13
C ASN A 196 -17.32 12.96 -4.75
N GLN A 197 -17.17 11.90 -3.96
CA GLN A 197 -16.37 10.75 -4.34
C GLN A 197 -17.09 9.91 -5.41
N GLN A 198 -16.43 9.73 -6.54
CA GLN A 198 -16.91 8.96 -7.68
C GLN A 198 -15.99 7.77 -7.90
N TYR A 199 -16.54 6.58 -7.66
CA TYR A 199 -15.82 5.32 -7.76
C TYR A 199 -16.06 4.64 -9.11
N GLY A 200 -15.07 3.87 -9.59
CA GLY A 200 -15.23 3.01 -10.77
C GLY A 200 -15.38 3.77 -12.10
N ILE A 201 -15.14 5.08 -12.12
CA ILE A 201 -15.19 5.88 -13.34
C ILE A 201 -13.99 5.58 -14.26
N ALA A 202 -14.15 5.81 -15.56
CA ALA A 202 -13.05 5.73 -16.51
C ALA A 202 -12.06 6.88 -16.28
N VAL A 203 -10.80 6.55 -16.02
CA VAL A 203 -9.69 7.51 -15.87
C VAL A 203 -8.58 7.12 -16.85
N PRO A 204 -8.24 7.95 -17.84
CA PRO A 204 -7.17 7.64 -18.79
C PRO A 204 -5.79 7.79 -18.13
N ASP A 205 -4.79 7.07 -18.64
CA ASP A 205 -3.42 7.15 -18.10
C ASP A 205 -2.75 8.50 -18.37
N SER A 206 -3.23 9.23 -19.37
CA SER A 206 -2.79 10.60 -19.67
C SER A 206 -3.07 11.58 -18.54
N GLU A 207 -4.07 11.31 -17.68
CA GLU A 207 -4.43 12.17 -16.54
C GLU A 207 -3.25 12.35 -15.57
N PHE A 208 -2.39 11.35 -15.47
CA PHE A 208 -1.24 11.32 -14.55
C PHE A 208 0.04 11.87 -15.17
N ARG A 209 -0.01 12.36 -16.41
CA ARG A 209 1.14 13.03 -17.04
C ARG A 209 1.28 14.45 -16.49
N TRP A 210 2.52 14.91 -16.42
CA TRP A 210 2.87 16.26 -16.00
C TRP A 210 4.11 16.72 -16.76
N ARG A 211 4.33 18.04 -16.82
CA ARG A 211 5.47 18.64 -17.51
C ARG A 211 6.48 19.08 -16.48
N ASP A 212 7.73 18.68 -16.63
CA ASP A 212 8.82 19.16 -15.78
C ASP A 212 9.01 20.68 -16.00
N PRO A 213 8.88 21.52 -14.96
CA PRO A 213 9.06 22.97 -15.09
C PRO A 213 10.52 23.40 -15.09
N ARG A 214 11.46 22.50 -14.75
CA ARG A 214 12.88 22.82 -14.67
C ARG A 214 13.46 23.04 -16.07
N PRO A 215 14.44 23.94 -16.22
CA PRO A 215 15.13 24.13 -17.50
C PRO A 215 15.77 22.82 -17.96
N THR A 216 15.56 22.44 -19.21
CA THR A 216 16.32 21.34 -19.81
C THR A 216 17.74 21.81 -20.03
N THR A 217 18.68 21.33 -19.21
CA THR A 217 20.11 21.55 -19.49
C THR A 217 20.45 20.70 -20.72
N ARG A 218 20.44 21.31 -21.91
CA ARG A 218 21.07 20.70 -23.09
C ARG A 218 22.57 20.62 -22.78
N ARG A 219 23.06 19.41 -22.54
CA ARG A 219 24.49 19.09 -22.59
C ARG A 219 24.86 18.80 -24.03
#